data_AF-A0A962GNU5-F1
#
_entry.id   AF-A0A962GNU5-F1
#
_cell.length_a   1.000
_cell.length_b   1.000
_cell.length_c   1.000
_cell.angle_alpha   90.00
_cell.angle_beta   90.00
_cell.angle_gamma   90.00
#
_symmetry.space_group_name_H-M   'P 1'
#
loop_
_entity.id
_entity.type
_entity.pdbx_description
1 polymer ?
#
loop_
_entity_poly.entity_id
_entity_poly.type
_entity_poly.pdbx_seq_one_letter_code
_entity_poly.pdbx_strand_id
1 'polypeptide(L)'
;MISATDWAALAERLQQFVQAAPADRPATVNLRPMREIAARLGLTGNTVEPLGGEGMQGFLEGYLHHATRLSSPGFFAHQTAQPNAGSTLAALIDGTVSNPMAIFEMGPAAATIEYWLIGSLLRKLGWAAPPWPEERVA
;
A
#
# COMPACT_ATOMS: atom_id res chain seq x y z
N MET A 1 -17.11 13.12 -3.78
CA MET A 1 -17.00 11.64 -3.68
C MET A 1 -16.34 11.12 -4.95
N ILE A 2 -15.50 10.09 -4.84
CA ILE A 2 -14.83 9.44 -5.97
C ILE A 2 -15.85 8.57 -6.69
N SER A 3 -16.03 8.73 -8.00
CA SER A 3 -16.94 7.89 -8.78
C SER A 3 -16.35 6.50 -9.02
N ALA A 4 -17.17 5.52 -9.44
CA ALA A 4 -16.67 4.20 -9.83
C ALA A 4 -15.66 4.29 -11.00
N THR A 5 -15.89 5.21 -11.94
CA THR A 5 -14.99 5.47 -13.06
C THR A 5 -13.65 6.05 -12.57
N ASP A 6 -13.69 6.99 -11.62
CA ASP A 6 -12.46 7.53 -11.02
C ASP A 6 -11.66 6.45 -10.32
N TRP A 7 -12.32 5.55 -9.58
CA TRP A 7 -11.67 4.41 -8.93
C TRP A 7 -10.94 3.51 -9.92
N ALA A 8 -11.58 3.16 -11.04
CA ALA A 8 -10.96 2.34 -12.08
C ALA A 8 -9.72 3.01 -12.68
N ALA A 9 -9.82 4.31 -13.00
CA ALA A 9 -8.69 5.08 -13.54
C ALA A 9 -7.51 5.17 -12.57
N LEU A 10 -7.78 5.39 -11.27
CA LEU A 10 -6.73 5.42 -10.24
C LEU A 10 -6.07 4.05 -10.07
N ALA A 11 -6.84 2.97 -10.07
CA ALA A 11 -6.33 1.61 -9.98
C ALA A 11 -5.45 1.25 -11.19
N GLU A 12 -5.89 1.61 -12.40
CA GLU A 12 -5.11 1.42 -13.62
C GLU A 12 -3.78 2.18 -13.56
N ARG A 13 -3.80 3.44 -13.11
CA ARG A 13 -2.57 4.25 -12.99
C ARG A 13 -1.58 3.67 -11.97
N LEU A 14 -2.07 3.13 -10.85
CA LEU A 14 -1.25 2.43 -9.88
C LEU A 14 -0.66 1.13 -10.44
N GLN A 15 -1.46 0.36 -11.19
CA GLN A 15 -0.99 -0.84 -11.87
C GLN A 15 0.12 -0.51 -12.87
N GLN A 16 -0.07 0.50 -13.71
CA GLN A 16 0.93 0.98 -14.67
C GLN A 16 2.22 1.40 -13.96
N PHE A 17 2.13 2.08 -12.81
CA PHE A 17 3.31 2.48 -12.03
C PHE A 17 4.12 1.27 -11.53
N VAL A 18 3.44 0.22 -11.05
CA VAL A 18 4.08 -1.01 -10.57
C VAL A 18 4.66 -1.84 -11.73
N GLN A 19 3.95 -1.90 -12.86
CA GLN A 19 4.32 -2.71 -14.03
C GLN A 19 5.30 -2.01 -14.98
N ALA A 20 5.54 -0.70 -14.82
CA ALA A 20 6.40 0.09 -15.68
C ALA A 20 7.75 -0.63 -15.90
N ALA A 21 8.03 -0.97 -17.15
CA ALA A 21 9.17 -1.81 -17.49
C ALA A 21 10.49 -1.10 -17.17
N PRO A 22 11.52 -1.84 -16.74
CA PRO A 22 12.88 -1.31 -16.59
C PRO A 22 13.43 -0.59 -17.84
N ALA A 23 12.93 -0.94 -19.03
CA ALA A 23 13.38 -0.44 -20.31
C ALA A 23 13.11 1.06 -20.52
N ASP A 24 12.07 1.62 -19.89
CA ASP A 24 11.72 3.04 -20.04
C ASP A 24 12.64 3.99 -19.26
N ARG A 25 13.60 3.45 -18.49
CA ARG A 25 14.60 4.14 -17.64
C ARG A 25 14.15 5.50 -17.06
N PRO A 26 12.94 5.63 -16.47
CA PRO A 26 12.65 6.82 -15.68
C PRO A 26 13.63 6.88 -14.50
N ALA A 27 13.96 8.09 -14.05
CA ALA A 27 14.79 8.26 -12.85
C ALA A 27 14.21 7.44 -11.68
N THR A 28 15.08 6.75 -10.93
CA THR A 28 14.69 5.94 -9.75
C THR A 28 13.92 6.76 -8.73
N VAL A 29 14.26 8.05 -8.59
CA VAL A 29 13.53 9.02 -7.79
C VAL A 29 13.74 10.42 -8.39
N ASN A 30 12.72 11.27 -8.32
CA ASN A 30 12.85 12.69 -8.63
C ASN A 30 12.85 13.53 -7.35
N LEU A 31 14.03 13.73 -6.78
CA LEU A 31 14.22 14.55 -5.59
C LEU A 31 14.15 16.04 -5.93
N ARG A 32 13.28 16.77 -5.23
CA ARG A 32 13.13 18.23 -5.32
C ARG A 32 13.02 18.80 -3.90
N PRO A 33 13.26 20.10 -3.70
CA PRO A 33 12.97 20.76 -2.44
C PRO A 33 11.51 20.51 -2.01
N MET A 34 11.26 20.26 -0.73
CA MET A 34 9.93 19.91 -0.21
C MET A 34 8.85 20.94 -0.59
N ARG A 35 9.21 22.23 -0.64
CA ARG A 35 8.28 23.30 -1.05
C ARG A 35 7.79 23.14 -2.49
N GLU A 36 8.64 22.65 -3.40
CA GLU A 36 8.25 22.37 -4.78
C GLU A 36 7.35 21.14 -4.88
N ILE A 37 7.65 20.08 -4.10
CA ILE A 37 6.82 18.88 -4.02
C ILE A 37 5.43 19.24 -3.47
N ALA A 38 5.37 20.02 -2.38
CA ALA A 38 4.12 20.47 -1.79
C ALA A 38 3.28 21.26 -2.79
N ALA A 39 3.89 22.20 -3.53
CA ALA A 39 3.20 22.94 -4.57
C ALA A 39 2.65 22.02 -5.68
N ARG A 40 3.43 21.02 -6.13
CA ARG A 40 2.99 20.06 -7.14
C ARG A 40 1.84 19.17 -6.66
N LEU A 41 1.81 18.82 -5.38
CA LEU A 41 0.74 18.04 -4.76
C LEU A 41 -0.51 18.88 -4.43
N GLY A 42 -0.51 20.18 -4.75
CA GLY A 42 -1.61 21.08 -4.41
C GLY A 42 -1.72 21.36 -2.90
N LEU A 43 -0.66 21.10 -2.12
CA LEU A 43 -0.62 21.30 -0.67
C LEU A 43 -0.25 22.75 -0.32
N THR A 44 -1.02 23.69 -0.87
CA THR A 44 -0.81 25.13 -0.70
C THR A 44 -1.84 25.72 0.25
N GLY A 45 -1.41 26.58 1.18
CA GLY A 45 -2.29 27.23 2.15
C GLY A 45 -2.30 26.54 3.51
N ASN A 46 -3.30 26.86 4.33
CA ASN A 46 -3.44 26.39 5.71
C ASN A 46 -4.67 25.48 5.92
N THR A 47 -5.33 25.05 4.83
CA THR A 47 -6.53 24.21 4.87
C THR A 47 -6.28 22.90 4.13
N VAL A 48 -6.92 21.82 4.60
CA VAL A 48 -6.92 20.52 3.94
C VAL A 48 -8.28 20.37 3.26
N GLU A 49 -8.30 20.54 1.94
CA GLU A 49 -9.49 20.28 1.16
C GLU A 49 -9.65 18.78 0.88
N PRO A 50 -10.86 18.20 0.95
CA PRO A 50 -11.07 16.81 0.61
C PRO A 50 -10.65 16.50 -0.84
N LEU A 51 -9.76 15.53 -1.02
CA LEU A 51 -9.37 15.06 -2.36
C LEU A 51 -10.51 14.25 -2.99
N GLY A 52 -10.92 14.62 -4.21
CA GLY A 52 -11.92 13.90 -5.00
C GLY A 52 -11.95 14.33 -6.46
N GLY A 53 -12.53 13.50 -7.33
CA GLY A 53 -12.62 13.77 -8.77
C GLY A 53 -11.25 14.03 -9.42
N GLU A 54 -11.18 15.03 -10.30
CA GLU A 54 -9.94 15.45 -10.97
C GLU A 54 -8.79 15.79 -10.00
N GLY A 55 -9.11 16.35 -8.83
CA GLY A 55 -8.12 16.67 -7.80
C GLY A 55 -7.38 15.43 -7.28
N MET A 56 -8.06 14.28 -7.19
CA MET A 56 -7.42 13.02 -6.79
C MET A 56 -6.48 12.49 -7.87
N GLN A 57 -6.85 12.63 -9.15
CA GLN A 57 -5.98 12.20 -10.25
C GLN A 57 -4.71 13.04 -10.33
N GLY A 58 -4.84 14.37 -10.22
CA GLY A 58 -3.70 15.29 -10.18
C GLY A 58 -2.79 15.04 -8.97
N PHE A 59 -3.39 14.80 -7.79
CA PHE A 59 -2.64 14.40 -6.60
C PHE A 59 -1.86 13.10 -6.83
N LEU A 60 -2.51 12.04 -7.34
CA LEU A 60 -1.87 10.75 -7.58
C LEU A 60 -0.71 10.89 -8.58
N GLU A 61 -0.90 11.65 -9.66
CA GLU A 61 0.16 11.90 -10.62
C GLU A 61 1.35 12.65 -10.01
N GLY A 62 1.08 13.71 -9.24
CA GLY A 62 2.12 14.45 -8.52
C GLY A 62 2.87 13.57 -7.52
N TYR A 63 2.14 12.70 -6.81
CA TYR A 63 2.69 11.75 -5.84
C TYR A 63 3.60 10.73 -6.52
N LEU A 64 3.09 10.03 -7.56
CA LEU A 64 3.85 9.01 -8.28
C LEU A 64 5.07 9.59 -9.02
N HIS A 65 5.02 10.86 -9.42
CA HIS A 65 6.15 11.56 -10.03
C HIS A 65 7.35 11.71 -9.07
N HIS A 66 7.07 11.90 -7.77
CA HIS A 66 8.10 12.03 -6.74
C HIS A 66 8.35 10.73 -5.95
N ALA A 67 7.53 9.70 -6.16
CA ALA A 67 7.70 8.39 -5.53
C ALA A 67 9.02 7.74 -5.96
N THR A 68 9.68 7.08 -5.00
CA THR A 68 10.84 6.25 -5.32
C THR A 68 10.37 4.96 -5.98
N ARG A 69 10.92 4.67 -7.17
CA ARG A 69 10.64 3.45 -7.94
C ARG A 69 11.49 2.31 -7.43
N LEU A 70 11.01 1.62 -6.40
CA LEU A 70 11.70 0.49 -5.79
C LEU A 70 11.93 -0.70 -6.74
N SER A 71 11.12 -0.82 -7.79
CA SER A 71 11.29 -1.81 -8.86
C SER A 71 12.35 -1.41 -9.91
N SER A 72 12.89 -0.19 -9.85
CA SER A 72 13.94 0.28 -10.76
C SER A 72 15.21 -0.55 -10.56
N PRO A 73 15.86 -1.06 -11.64
CA PRO A 73 17.14 -1.76 -11.51
C PRO A 73 18.28 -0.88 -10.96
N GLY A 74 18.11 0.44 -11.01
CA GLY A 74 19.07 1.39 -10.42
C GLY A 74 18.87 1.61 -8.92
N PHE A 75 17.84 1.00 -8.31
CA PHE A 75 17.57 1.15 -6.88
C PHE A 75 18.38 0.15 -6.04
N PHE A 76 19.37 0.66 -5.31
CA PHE A 76 20.22 -0.12 -4.40
C PHE A 76 20.21 0.41 -2.96
N ALA A 77 19.33 1.36 -2.65
CA ALA A 77 19.28 2.00 -1.34
C ALA A 77 18.35 1.24 -0.39
N HIS A 78 18.75 1.11 0.89
CA HIS A 78 17.95 0.53 1.97
C HIS A 78 17.52 -0.95 1.77
N GLN A 79 17.10 -1.59 2.86
CA GLN A 79 16.57 -2.96 2.85
C GLN A 79 15.04 -2.94 2.74
N THR A 80 14.54 -2.41 1.63
CA THR A 80 13.10 -2.32 1.35
C THR A 80 12.72 -3.30 0.25
N ALA A 81 11.69 -4.11 0.50
CA ALA A 81 11.18 -5.05 -0.49
C ALA A 81 10.58 -4.33 -1.70
N GLN A 82 10.68 -4.95 -2.88
CA GLN A 82 9.98 -4.45 -4.06
C GLN A 82 8.46 -4.59 -3.90
N PRO A 83 7.67 -3.66 -4.47
CA PRO A 83 6.22 -3.79 -4.50
C PRO A 83 5.78 -5.10 -5.13
N ASN A 84 4.81 -5.78 -4.49
CA ASN A 84 4.17 -6.98 -5.02
C ASN A 84 2.66 -6.73 -5.12
N ALA A 85 2.05 -7.13 -6.24
CA ALA A 85 0.61 -7.01 -6.47
C ALA A 85 -0.23 -7.62 -5.34
N GLY A 86 0.18 -8.76 -4.79
CA GLY A 86 -0.55 -9.42 -3.70
C GLY A 86 -0.62 -8.57 -2.43
N SER A 87 0.49 -7.94 -2.01
CA SER A 87 0.50 -7.06 -0.84
C SER A 87 -0.26 -5.77 -1.07
N THR A 88 -0.22 -5.23 -2.30
CA THR A 88 -0.97 -4.03 -2.67
C THR A 88 -2.48 -4.27 -2.59
N LEU A 89 -2.95 -5.41 -3.12
CA LEU A 89 -4.36 -5.80 -3.03
C LEU A 89 -4.79 -6.07 -1.60
N ALA A 90 -3.95 -6.71 -0.78
CA ALA A 90 -4.24 -6.92 0.64
C ALA A 90 -4.41 -5.58 1.37
N ALA A 91 -3.54 -4.60 1.13
CA ALA A 91 -3.67 -3.25 1.71
C ALA A 91 -4.93 -2.51 1.22
N LEU A 92 -5.32 -2.69 -0.04
CA LEU A 92 -6.56 -2.13 -0.56
C LEU A 92 -7.80 -2.77 0.11
N ILE A 93 -7.81 -4.09 0.26
CA ILE A 93 -8.90 -4.81 0.96
C ILE A 93 -9.00 -4.33 2.41
N ASP A 94 -7.87 -4.27 3.12
CA ASP A 94 -7.80 -3.81 4.51
C ASP A 94 -8.35 -2.39 4.67
N GLY A 95 -7.86 -1.45 3.84
CA GLY A 95 -8.35 -0.06 3.85
C GLY A 95 -9.80 0.11 3.39
N THR A 96 -10.30 -0.77 2.52
CA THR A 96 -11.70 -0.74 2.06
C THR A 96 -12.66 -1.24 3.13
N VAL A 97 -12.30 -2.34 3.79
CA VAL A 97 -13.13 -2.96 4.82
C VAL A 97 -13.05 -2.17 6.12
N SER A 98 -11.89 -1.61 6.45
CA SER A 98 -11.67 -0.73 7.62
C SER A 98 -12.14 -1.33 8.95
N ASN A 99 -12.05 -2.66 9.07
CA ASN A 99 -12.45 -3.39 10.27
C ASN A 99 -11.43 -3.16 11.40
N PRO A 100 -11.83 -2.74 12.60
CA PRO A 100 -10.90 -2.57 13.72
C PRO A 100 -10.49 -3.92 14.30
N MET A 101 -9.26 -4.38 14.03
CA MET A 101 -8.78 -5.72 14.38
C MET A 101 -8.33 -5.89 15.85
N ALA A 102 -8.77 -5.04 16.76
CA ALA A 102 -8.38 -5.12 18.17
C ALA A 102 -9.01 -6.30 18.92
N ILE A 103 -10.11 -6.85 18.40
CA ILE A 103 -10.81 -8.02 18.95
C ILE A 103 -11.34 -8.90 17.81
N PHE A 104 -11.43 -10.22 18.05
CA PHE A 104 -11.85 -11.20 17.03
C PHE A 104 -13.21 -10.87 16.40
N GLU A 105 -14.18 -10.42 17.21
CA GLU A 105 -15.53 -10.08 16.74
C GLU A 105 -15.54 -9.01 15.64
N MET A 106 -14.59 -8.07 15.70
CA MET A 106 -14.51 -6.95 14.77
C MET A 106 -13.65 -7.25 13.53
N GLY A 107 -13.06 -8.44 13.44
CA GLY A 107 -12.21 -8.82 12.30
C GLY A 107 -11.90 -10.32 12.26
N PRO A 108 -12.90 -11.21 12.22
CA PRO A 108 -12.67 -12.65 12.41
C PRO A 108 -11.81 -13.26 11.31
N ALA A 109 -12.01 -12.84 10.05
CA ALA A 109 -11.19 -13.29 8.94
C ALA A 109 -9.73 -12.86 9.07
N ALA A 110 -9.49 -11.59 9.39
CA ALA A 110 -8.14 -11.05 9.51
C ALA A 110 -7.39 -11.63 10.72
N ALA A 111 -8.06 -11.73 11.88
CA ALA A 111 -7.50 -12.37 13.08
C ALA A 111 -7.15 -13.85 12.83
N THR A 112 -7.98 -14.57 12.07
CA THR A 112 -7.70 -15.97 11.69
C THR A 112 -6.48 -16.06 10.77
N ILE A 113 -6.37 -15.17 9.78
CA ILE A 113 -5.21 -15.09 8.88
C ILE A 113 -3.93 -14.81 9.68
N GLU A 114 -3.97 -13.85 10.59
CA GLU A 114 -2.84 -13.52 11.46
C GLU A 114 -2.41 -14.73 12.31
N TYR A 115 -3.36 -15.40 12.94
CA TYR A 115 -3.09 -16.59 13.76
C TYR A 115 -2.39 -17.69 12.95
N TRP A 116 -2.93 -18.00 11.78
CA TRP A 116 -2.38 -19.00 10.88
C TRP A 116 -0.98 -18.60 10.36
N LEU A 117 -0.79 -17.32 10.01
CA LEU A 117 0.47 -16.81 9.48
C LEU A 117 1.56 -16.85 10.54
N ILE A 118 1.28 -16.37 11.76
CA ILE A 118 2.23 -16.45 12.88
C ILE A 118 2.62 -17.89 13.14
N GLY A 119 1.65 -18.81 13.27
CA GLY A 119 1.94 -20.23 13.43
C GLY A 119 2.81 -20.80 12.31
N SER A 120 2.58 -20.37 11.07
CA SER A 120 3.38 -20.78 9.91
C SER A 120 4.80 -20.23 9.93
N LEU A 121 4.98 -18.99 10.38
CA LEU A 121 6.31 -18.37 10.54
C LEU A 121 7.09 -19.01 11.69
N LEU A 122 6.45 -19.29 12.83
CA LEU A 122 7.07 -19.99 13.96
C LEU A 122 7.57 -21.38 13.55
N ARG A 123 6.77 -22.14 12.79
CA ARG A 123 7.19 -23.45 12.26
C ARG A 123 8.43 -23.35 11.36
N LYS A 124 8.53 -22.31 10.53
CA LYS A 124 9.72 -22.08 9.69
C LYS A 124 10.99 -21.80 10.52
N LEU A 125 10.84 -21.29 11.74
CA LEU A 125 11.94 -21.09 12.69
C LEU A 125 12.24 -22.34 13.55
N GLY A 126 11.50 -23.44 13.34
CA GLY A 126 11.62 -24.65 14.16
C GLY A 126 10.92 -24.54 15.52
N TRP A 127 10.05 -23.56 15.71
CA TRP A 127 9.27 -23.37 16.94
C TRP A 127 7.87 -23.98 16.83
N ALA A 128 7.28 -24.29 17.99
CA ALA A 128 5.90 -24.76 18.06
C ALA A 128 4.93 -23.63 17.70
N ALA A 129 3.92 -23.95 16.89
CA ALA A 129 2.81 -23.04 16.64
C ALA A 129 1.86 -23.04 17.84
N PRO A 130 1.17 -21.92 18.11
CA PRO A 130 0.16 -21.89 19.16
C PRO A 130 -1.05 -22.78 18.75
N PRO A 131 -1.66 -23.53 19.70
CA PRO A 131 -2.81 -24.39 19.42
C PRO A 131 -4.04 -23.54 19.12
N TRP A 132 -4.93 -23.98 18.24
CA TRP A 132 -6.14 -23.20 17.92
C TRP A 132 -6.97 -22.89 19.17
N PRO A 133 -7.68 -21.75 19.24
CA PRO A 133 -8.44 -21.37 20.44
C PRO A 133 -9.39 -22.47 20.94
N GLU A 134 -10.04 -23.20 20.02
CA GLU A 134 -10.92 -24.35 20.32
C GLU A 134 -10.18 -25.55 20.93
N GLU A 135 -8.89 -25.70 20.67
CA GLU A 135 -8.06 -26.79 21.23
C GLU A 135 -7.62 -26.50 22.68
N ARG A 136 -7.77 -25.26 23.16
CA ARG A 136 -7.35 -24.85 24.52
C ARG A 136 -8.41 -25.09 25.59
N VAL A 137 -9.66 -25.31 25.19
CA VAL A 137 -10.81 -25.47 26.08
C VAL A 137 -11.19 -26.97 26.23
N ALA A 138 -10.45 -27.86 25.55
CA ALA A 138 -10.58 -29.31 25.63
C ALA A 138 -9.75 -29.93 26.75
#